data_AF-A0A356JYX5-F1
#
_entry.id   AF-A0A356JYX5-F1
#
_cell.length_a   1.000
_cell.length_b   1.000
_cell.length_c   1.000
_cell.angle_alpha   90.00
_cell.angle_beta   90.00
_cell.angle_gamma   90.00
#
_symmetry.space_group_name_H-M   'P 1'
#
loop_
_entity.id
_entity.type
_entity.pdbx_description
1 polymer ?
#
loop_
_entity_poly.entity_id
_entity_poly.type
_entity_poly.pdbx_seq_one_letter_code
_entity_poly.pdbx_strand_id
1 'polypeptide(L)'
;LSFYSGEPEVHYMAAYLSAKSGDYKTAEQRARSAVLINGNFDKAYSLLAGILYAQKRYNEVIDICDFRIGRNRDSVDAWYLKGRSLQKLGKNEDAIETYETGLSIAPQDEIMRNALEQLAGGYLSIEDARRNTWAVFHSAKAEEYGRNFDGIAERYEYQKALSVSPLNNKIRQSFADMLERDGHYELYLQQLKFIRENEAYASTEEIQTNENSPVPKRTREQIKNDDAIEVYESLLRNNIASRWNVDPFYLDKTRWNIGIYYTKKMVQLFHADLEEISALAAKDVFNGVPSAYVDVQSEPVSGYGEAFRLARNSGRDYFIILNASETERTYSLDAVIYSARTGTKTSEILVYRTGNDCMARALQRFRQGVLDILPIRGKVLRNVHGQLLVDLGKNDGVSKDSEFDIVRKGSVITKDSGPGVSYNKKDFLGTFKVENSDEEISEGVYKKNGFYDTLNVGDEIVLTKNPEKEETSALDNRPAANASGDPATEEAKKAELESLKESLRPASRENDLIHLIRTII
;
A
#
# COMPACT_ATOMS: atom_id res chain seq x y z
N LEU A 1 37.83 -4.09 30.82
CA LEU A 1 38.89 -5.00 30.31
C LEU A 1 40.09 -5.10 31.25
N SER A 2 40.61 -4.00 31.83
CA SER A 2 41.75 -4.04 32.77
C SER A 2 41.48 -4.80 34.09
N PHE A 3 40.24 -4.75 34.60
CA PHE A 3 39.88 -5.36 35.90
C PHE A 3 39.04 -6.64 35.78
N TYR A 4 38.46 -6.90 34.62
CA TYR A 4 37.47 -7.97 34.39
C TYR A 4 37.70 -8.63 33.02
N SER A 5 38.93 -9.08 32.75
CA SER A 5 39.31 -9.67 31.46
C SER A 5 38.79 -11.09 31.26
N GLY A 6 38.37 -11.77 32.33
CA GLY A 6 37.77 -13.10 32.30
C GLY A 6 36.24 -13.10 32.22
N GLU A 7 35.59 -11.92 32.27
CA GLU A 7 34.13 -11.83 32.25
C GLU A 7 33.60 -11.71 30.81
N PRO A 8 32.79 -12.67 30.33
CA PRO A 8 32.31 -12.68 28.96
C PRO A 8 31.42 -11.47 28.64
N GLU A 9 30.62 -10.98 29.61
CA GLU A 9 29.74 -9.81 29.48
C GLU A 9 30.53 -8.54 29.20
N VAL A 10 31.73 -8.40 29.78
CA VAL A 10 32.59 -7.23 29.57
C VAL A 10 33.12 -7.22 28.14
N HIS A 11 33.50 -8.38 27.60
CA HIS A 11 33.90 -8.49 26.20
C HIS A 11 32.72 -8.29 25.25
N TYR A 12 31.55 -8.81 25.57
CA TYR A 12 30.31 -8.56 24.80
C TYR A 12 29.98 -7.06 24.72
N MET A 13 30.00 -6.35 25.85
CA MET A 13 29.72 -4.91 25.86
C MET A 13 30.79 -4.11 25.10
N ALA A 14 32.07 -4.48 25.25
CA ALA A 14 33.15 -3.86 24.47
C ALA A 14 32.98 -4.11 22.96
N ALA A 15 32.56 -5.32 22.57
CA ALA A 15 32.25 -5.66 21.19
C ALA A 15 31.09 -4.83 20.65
N TYR A 16 30.00 -4.71 21.43
CA TYR A 16 28.81 -3.97 21.05
C TYR A 16 29.11 -2.49 20.82
N LEU A 17 29.85 -1.85 21.74
CA LEU A 17 30.23 -0.45 21.60
C LEU A 17 31.15 -0.22 20.40
N SER A 18 32.12 -1.12 20.19
CA SER A 18 33.03 -1.05 19.03
C SER A 18 32.25 -1.20 17.72
N ALA A 19 31.30 -2.13 17.66
CA ALA A 19 30.42 -2.35 16.52
C ALA A 19 29.54 -1.12 16.22
N LYS A 20 29.00 -0.47 17.25
CA LYS A 20 28.23 0.79 17.09
C LYS A 20 29.08 1.95 16.58
N SER A 21 30.38 1.95 16.87
CA SER A 21 31.33 2.93 16.32
C SER A 21 31.88 2.58 14.93
N GLY A 22 31.51 1.42 14.36
CA GLY A 22 32.00 0.94 13.06
C GLY A 22 33.39 0.28 13.10
N ASP A 23 34.03 0.14 14.28
CA ASP A 23 35.27 -0.62 14.42
C ASP A 23 34.96 -2.13 14.49
N TYR A 24 34.67 -2.70 13.32
CA TYR A 24 34.32 -4.11 13.19
C TYR A 24 35.45 -5.05 13.55
N LYS A 25 36.72 -4.63 13.41
CA LYS A 25 37.88 -5.46 13.72
C LYS A 25 37.98 -5.70 15.23
N THR A 26 37.92 -4.62 16.01
CA THR A 26 37.91 -4.73 17.47
C THR A 26 36.63 -5.40 17.95
N ALA A 27 35.49 -5.06 17.35
CA ALA A 27 34.21 -5.65 17.71
C ALA A 27 34.22 -7.18 17.57
N GLU A 28 34.67 -7.71 16.43
CA GLU A 28 34.75 -9.14 16.19
C GLU A 28 35.71 -9.82 17.18
N GLN A 29 36.90 -9.26 17.40
CA GLN A 29 37.88 -9.82 18.34
C GLN A 29 37.27 -9.98 19.74
N ARG A 30 36.55 -8.95 20.21
CA ARG A 30 35.90 -8.95 21.52
C ARG A 30 34.72 -9.91 21.56
N ALA A 31 33.89 -9.97 20.53
CA ALA A 31 32.78 -10.92 20.46
C ALA A 31 33.28 -12.38 20.47
N ARG A 32 34.36 -12.67 19.73
CA ARG A 32 35.01 -13.99 19.75
C ARG A 32 35.60 -14.35 21.11
N SER A 33 36.17 -13.38 21.84
CA SER A 33 36.63 -13.59 23.22
C SER A 33 35.47 -13.91 24.16
N ALA A 34 34.33 -13.23 24.02
CA ALA A 34 33.15 -13.48 24.85
C ALA A 34 32.61 -14.92 24.67
N VAL A 35 32.47 -15.39 23.42
CA VAL A 35 32.00 -16.77 23.14
C VAL A 35 33.04 -17.84 23.52
N LEU A 36 34.34 -17.51 23.48
CA LEU A 36 35.39 -18.42 23.93
C LEU A 36 35.38 -18.62 25.45
N ILE A 37 35.18 -17.54 26.20
CA ILE A 37 35.09 -17.56 27.67
C ILE A 37 33.83 -18.30 28.11
N ASN A 38 32.70 -18.04 27.45
CA ASN A 38 31.43 -18.69 27.73
C ASN A 38 30.75 -19.15 26.43
N GLY A 39 30.94 -20.41 26.07
CA GLY A 39 30.33 -21.04 24.89
C GLY A 39 28.81 -21.18 24.95
N ASN A 40 28.16 -20.81 26.05
CA ASN A 40 26.71 -20.75 26.20
C ASN A 40 26.15 -19.33 26.12
N PHE A 41 27.00 -18.32 25.84
CA PHE A 41 26.57 -16.92 25.84
C PHE A 41 25.91 -16.51 24.52
N ASP A 42 24.62 -16.85 24.37
CA ASP A 42 23.88 -16.66 23.11
C ASP A 42 23.91 -15.21 22.58
N LYS A 43 23.76 -14.21 23.47
CA LYS A 43 23.85 -12.79 23.08
C LYS A 43 25.18 -12.44 22.41
N ALA A 44 26.30 -13.05 22.83
CA ALA A 44 27.60 -12.84 22.20
C ALA A 44 27.69 -13.52 20.83
N TYR A 45 27.07 -14.69 20.64
CA TYR A 45 26.94 -15.30 19.31
C TYR A 45 26.06 -14.47 18.37
N SER A 46 24.91 -13.97 18.84
CA SER A 46 24.04 -13.08 18.07
C SER A 46 24.78 -11.82 17.61
N LEU A 47 25.50 -11.15 18.53
CA LEU A 47 26.31 -9.98 18.19
C LEU A 47 27.45 -10.33 17.22
N LEU A 48 28.16 -11.45 17.42
CA LEU A 48 29.21 -11.90 16.50
C LEU A 48 28.66 -12.12 15.09
N ALA A 49 27.51 -12.79 14.98
CA ALA A 49 26.83 -13.02 13.70
C ALA A 49 26.44 -11.69 13.03
N GLY A 50 25.89 -10.73 13.78
CA GLY A 50 25.57 -9.38 13.26
C GLY A 50 26.81 -8.61 12.78
N ILE A 51 27.94 -8.71 13.49
CA ILE A 51 29.22 -8.11 13.08
C ILE A 51 29.73 -8.74 11.77
N LEU A 52 29.72 -10.08 11.69
CA LEU A 52 30.15 -10.81 10.49
C LEU A 52 29.23 -10.53 9.29
N TYR A 53 27.94 -10.36 9.53
CA TYR A 53 26.96 -9.95 8.53
C TYR A 53 27.29 -8.56 7.96
N ALA A 54 27.60 -7.59 8.82
CA ALA A 54 28.01 -6.25 8.41
C ALA A 54 29.33 -6.27 7.61
N GLN A 55 30.23 -7.21 7.91
CA GLN A 55 31.45 -7.48 7.13
C GLN A 55 31.20 -8.31 5.85
N LYS A 56 29.95 -8.67 5.53
CA LYS A 56 29.55 -9.51 4.38
C LYS A 56 30.10 -10.95 4.39
N ARG A 57 30.46 -11.48 5.57
CA ARG A 57 30.98 -12.85 5.75
C ARG A 57 29.84 -13.86 5.97
N TYR A 58 28.94 -13.94 4.99
CA TYR A 58 27.65 -14.63 5.14
C TYR A 58 27.73 -16.13 5.44
N ASN A 59 28.74 -16.85 4.93
CA ASN A 59 28.90 -18.28 5.25
C ASN A 59 29.18 -18.51 6.74
N GLU A 60 30.04 -17.70 7.37
CA GLU A 60 30.30 -17.81 8.82
C GLU A 60 29.09 -17.39 9.66
N VAL A 61 28.28 -16.46 9.15
CA VAL A 61 27.01 -16.10 9.79
C VAL A 61 26.07 -17.30 9.82
N ILE A 62 25.97 -18.03 8.71
CA ILE A 62 25.15 -19.26 8.62
C ILE A 62 25.65 -20.30 9.61
N ASP A 63 26.96 -20.55 9.69
CA ASP A 63 27.53 -21.52 10.64
C ASP A 63 27.17 -21.18 12.10
N ILE A 64 27.25 -19.89 12.47
CA ILE A 64 26.86 -19.43 13.82
C ILE A 64 25.35 -19.57 14.02
N CYS A 65 24.53 -19.21 13.03
CA CYS A 65 23.09 -19.35 13.12
C CYS A 65 22.68 -20.83 13.28
N ASP A 66 23.27 -21.74 12.51
CA ASP A 66 23.02 -23.19 12.61
C ASP A 66 23.42 -23.74 13.97
N PHE A 67 24.56 -23.28 14.51
CA PHE A 67 24.95 -23.61 15.89
C PHE A 67 23.93 -23.13 16.92
N ARG A 68 23.46 -21.88 16.81
CA ARG A 68 22.46 -21.30 17.73
C ARG A 68 21.11 -22.02 17.62
N ILE A 69 20.62 -22.26 16.41
CA ILE A 69 19.37 -22.99 16.12
C ILE A 69 19.46 -24.43 16.66
N GLY A 70 20.59 -25.10 16.49
CA GLY A 70 20.81 -26.45 16.99
C GLY A 70 20.76 -26.55 18.52
N ARG A 71 21.11 -25.47 19.23
CA ARG A 71 21.03 -25.38 20.69
C ARG A 71 19.66 -24.93 21.19
N ASN A 72 19.06 -23.96 20.50
CA ASN A 72 17.75 -23.43 20.81
C ASN A 72 17.01 -23.11 19.52
N ARG A 73 16.02 -23.95 19.17
CA ARG A 73 15.21 -23.78 17.97
C ARG A 73 14.35 -22.52 18.00
N ASP A 74 14.07 -21.98 19.19
CA ASP A 74 13.26 -20.77 19.37
C ASP A 74 14.07 -19.47 19.18
N SER A 75 15.31 -19.56 18.70
CA SER A 75 16.15 -18.39 18.39
C SER A 75 15.72 -17.74 17.07
N VAL A 76 14.62 -17.00 17.12
CA VAL A 76 13.97 -16.37 15.95
C VAL A 76 14.93 -15.48 15.15
N ASP A 77 15.75 -14.69 15.85
CA ASP A 77 16.76 -13.82 15.23
C ASP A 77 17.81 -14.61 14.43
N ALA A 78 18.15 -15.82 14.86
CA ALA A 78 19.08 -16.70 14.13
C ALA A 78 18.47 -17.23 12.83
N TRP A 79 17.18 -17.61 12.83
CA TRP A 79 16.47 -18.02 11.62
C TRP A 79 16.40 -16.88 10.61
N TYR A 80 16.02 -15.69 11.06
CA TYR A 80 15.98 -14.51 10.21
C TYR A 80 17.34 -14.22 9.59
N LEU A 81 18.39 -14.17 10.41
CA LEU A 81 19.72 -13.79 9.95
C LEU A 81 20.33 -14.84 9.02
N LYS A 82 20.02 -16.13 9.22
CA LYS A 82 20.37 -17.21 8.28
C LYS A 82 19.69 -16.99 6.93
N GLY A 83 18.37 -16.77 6.92
CA GLY A 83 17.62 -16.48 5.69
C GLY A 83 18.17 -15.27 4.94
N ARG A 84 18.45 -14.16 5.65
CA ARG A 84 19.07 -12.97 5.05
C ARG A 84 20.46 -13.23 4.50
N SER A 85 21.25 -14.05 5.17
CA SER A 85 22.60 -14.39 4.71
C SER A 85 22.57 -15.26 3.46
N LEU A 86 21.67 -16.24 3.41
CA LEU A 86 21.43 -17.08 2.22
C LEU A 86 20.95 -16.24 1.03
N GLN A 87 20.02 -15.30 1.28
CA GLN A 87 19.56 -14.35 0.27
C GLN A 87 20.70 -13.48 -0.28
N LYS A 88 21.56 -12.92 0.58
CA LYS A 88 22.72 -12.12 0.11
C LYS A 88 23.78 -12.96 -0.62
N LEU A 89 23.77 -14.29 -0.46
CA LEU A 89 24.56 -15.24 -1.25
C LEU A 89 23.88 -15.67 -2.55
N GLY A 90 22.65 -15.22 -2.83
CA GLY A 90 21.86 -15.62 -4.00
C GLY A 90 21.21 -17.00 -3.88
N LYS A 91 21.28 -17.64 -2.71
CA LYS A 91 20.63 -18.93 -2.42
C LYS A 91 19.18 -18.68 -2.01
N ASN A 92 18.37 -18.18 -2.95
CA ASN A 92 17.04 -17.66 -2.68
C ASN A 92 16.06 -18.76 -2.22
N GLU A 93 16.16 -19.96 -2.77
CA GLU A 93 15.28 -21.08 -2.39
C GLU A 93 15.54 -21.51 -0.93
N ASP A 94 16.80 -21.76 -0.56
CA ASP A 94 17.20 -22.07 0.82
C ASP A 94 16.79 -20.94 1.80
N ALA A 95 16.87 -19.68 1.35
CA ALA A 95 16.44 -18.53 2.15
C ALA A 95 14.93 -18.53 2.41
N ILE A 96 14.12 -18.81 1.39
CA ILE A 96 12.66 -18.95 1.50
C ILE A 96 12.32 -20.06 2.51
N GLU A 97 12.87 -21.26 2.36
CA GLU A 97 12.63 -22.38 3.27
C GLU A 97 13.04 -22.05 4.73
N THR A 98 14.15 -21.31 4.88
CA THR A 98 14.64 -20.87 6.19
C THR A 98 13.67 -19.88 6.85
N TYR A 99 13.15 -18.90 6.09
CA TYR A 99 12.15 -17.98 6.61
C TYR A 99 10.82 -18.66 6.93
N GLU A 100 10.35 -19.58 6.09
CA GLU A 100 9.13 -20.36 6.35
C GLU A 100 9.27 -21.15 7.66
N THR A 101 10.42 -21.78 7.88
CA THR A 101 10.72 -22.48 9.13
C THR A 101 10.72 -21.52 10.31
N GLY A 102 11.38 -20.36 10.18
CA GLY A 102 11.39 -19.32 11.22
C GLY A 102 9.99 -18.79 11.54
N LEU A 103 9.15 -18.54 10.54
CA LEU A 103 7.77 -18.08 10.69
C LEU A 103 6.84 -19.16 11.26
N SER A 104 7.16 -20.45 11.08
CA SER A 104 6.43 -21.53 11.76
C SER A 104 6.66 -21.53 13.28
N ILE A 105 7.82 -21.03 13.72
CA ILE A 105 8.21 -20.92 15.13
C ILE A 105 7.73 -19.59 15.71
N ALA A 106 7.85 -18.50 14.94
CA ALA A 106 7.39 -17.17 15.31
C ALA A 106 6.42 -16.60 14.26
N PRO A 107 5.15 -17.04 14.24
CA PRO A 107 4.16 -16.58 13.28
C PRO A 107 3.79 -15.10 13.39
N GLN A 108 4.29 -14.37 14.39
CA GLN A 108 4.03 -12.94 14.58
C GLN A 108 5.20 -12.06 14.14
N ASP A 109 6.28 -12.64 13.63
CA ASP A 109 7.43 -11.87 13.14
C ASP A 109 7.11 -11.19 11.80
N GLU A 110 6.74 -9.92 11.88
CA GLU A 110 6.36 -9.11 10.71
C GLU A 110 7.55 -8.80 9.80
N ILE A 111 8.75 -8.67 10.36
CA ILE A 111 9.94 -8.28 9.60
C ILE A 111 10.45 -9.47 8.80
N MET A 112 10.47 -10.67 9.41
CA MET A 112 10.77 -11.92 8.71
C MET A 112 9.76 -12.20 7.58
N ARG A 113 8.47 -11.98 7.83
CA ARG A 113 7.43 -12.14 6.80
C ARG A 113 7.62 -11.17 5.64
N ASN A 114 7.87 -9.89 5.92
CA ASN A 114 8.15 -8.91 4.86
C ASN A 114 9.42 -9.29 4.07
N ALA A 115 10.47 -9.77 4.73
CA ALA A 115 11.68 -10.23 4.04
C ALA A 115 11.42 -11.43 3.12
N LEU A 116 10.63 -12.41 3.57
CA LEU A 116 10.19 -13.55 2.77
C LEU A 116 9.37 -13.09 1.56
N GLU A 117 8.35 -12.26 1.77
CA GLU A 117 7.45 -11.80 0.71
C GLU A 117 8.16 -10.93 -0.33
N GLN A 118 9.08 -10.06 0.10
CA GLN A 118 9.89 -9.25 -0.82
C GLN A 118 10.81 -10.13 -1.67
N LEU A 119 11.44 -11.15 -1.07
CA LEU A 119 12.27 -12.10 -1.79
C LEU A 119 11.44 -12.90 -2.80
N ALA A 120 10.32 -13.48 -2.34
CA ALA A 120 9.40 -14.23 -3.19
C ALA A 120 8.89 -13.36 -4.35
N GLY A 121 8.46 -12.14 -4.07
CA GLY A 121 7.99 -11.16 -5.06
C GLY A 121 8.98 -10.91 -6.20
N GLY A 122 10.27 -10.81 -5.88
CA GLY A 122 11.33 -10.57 -6.88
C GLY A 122 11.93 -11.82 -7.53
N TYR A 123 11.75 -13.00 -6.94
CA TYR A 123 12.40 -14.24 -7.39
C TYR A 123 11.46 -15.25 -8.05
N LEU A 124 10.23 -15.40 -7.53
CA LEU A 124 9.27 -16.40 -8.00
C LEU A 124 8.36 -15.82 -9.09
N SER A 125 7.89 -16.65 -10.03
CA SER A 125 6.83 -16.23 -10.95
C SER A 125 5.51 -16.02 -10.18
N ILE A 126 4.58 -15.26 -10.75
CA ILE A 126 3.29 -14.97 -10.08
C ILE A 126 2.39 -16.21 -9.97
N GLU A 127 2.66 -17.23 -10.78
CA GLU A 127 1.97 -18.53 -10.82
C GLU A 127 2.49 -19.53 -9.77
N ASP A 128 3.60 -19.25 -9.08
CA ASP A 128 4.14 -20.15 -8.06
C ASP A 128 3.10 -20.39 -6.95
N ALA A 129 2.67 -21.65 -6.81
CA ALA A 129 1.59 -22.04 -5.91
C ALA A 129 1.87 -21.71 -4.43
N ARG A 130 3.13 -21.62 -4.01
CA ARG A 130 3.50 -21.29 -2.62
C ARG A 130 3.06 -19.89 -2.22
N ARG A 131 2.95 -18.97 -3.18
CA ARG A 131 2.43 -17.61 -2.94
C ARG A 131 1.04 -17.63 -2.31
N ASN A 132 0.22 -18.63 -2.65
CA ASN A 132 -1.10 -18.80 -2.04
C ASN A 132 -1.01 -19.05 -0.54
N THR A 133 -0.03 -19.84 -0.10
CA THR A 133 0.18 -20.16 1.32
C THR A 133 0.48 -18.90 2.14
N TRP A 134 1.33 -18.01 1.62
CA TRP A 134 1.68 -16.77 2.32
C TRP A 134 0.54 -15.74 2.27
N ALA A 135 -0.17 -15.65 1.15
CA ALA A 135 -1.32 -14.75 1.01
C ALA A 135 -2.48 -15.08 1.97
N VAL A 136 -2.65 -16.36 2.36
CA VAL A 136 -3.69 -16.79 3.31
C VAL A 136 -3.54 -16.11 4.67
N PHE A 137 -2.32 -15.82 5.13
CA PHE A 137 -2.11 -15.09 6.38
C PHE A 137 -2.80 -13.71 6.36
N HIS A 138 -2.61 -12.97 5.26
CA HIS A 138 -3.21 -11.66 5.07
C HIS A 138 -4.73 -11.75 4.86
N SER A 139 -5.22 -12.72 4.09
CA SER A 139 -6.66 -12.93 3.93
C SER A 139 -7.35 -13.23 5.27
N ALA A 140 -6.75 -14.05 6.14
CA ALA A 140 -7.30 -14.37 7.45
C ALA A 140 -7.38 -13.14 8.37
N LYS A 141 -6.36 -12.26 8.31
CA LYS A 141 -6.39 -10.97 9.00
C LYS A 141 -7.44 -10.02 8.45
N ALA A 142 -7.60 -9.97 7.12
CA ALA A 142 -8.64 -9.16 6.51
C ALA A 142 -10.02 -9.56 7.03
N GLU A 143 -10.31 -10.86 7.09
CA GLU A 143 -11.55 -11.37 7.66
C GLU A 143 -11.70 -11.03 9.17
N GLU A 144 -10.61 -11.03 9.94
CA GLU A 144 -10.63 -10.61 11.33
C GLU A 144 -10.99 -9.12 11.48
N TYR A 145 -10.33 -8.25 10.70
CA TYR A 145 -10.65 -6.82 10.69
C TYR A 145 -12.08 -6.55 10.21
N GLY A 146 -12.56 -7.31 9.21
CA GLY A 146 -13.95 -7.25 8.77
C GLY A 146 -14.95 -7.61 9.87
N ARG A 147 -14.69 -8.64 10.68
CA ARG A 147 -15.50 -8.99 11.86
C ARG A 147 -15.48 -7.90 12.94
N ASN A 148 -14.38 -7.17 13.04
CA ASN A 148 -14.20 -6.07 14.00
C ASN A 148 -14.65 -4.71 13.44
N PHE A 149 -15.21 -4.66 12.23
CA PHE A 149 -15.63 -3.44 11.53
C PHE A 149 -14.51 -2.43 11.26
N ASP A 150 -13.26 -2.88 11.19
CA ASP A 150 -12.11 -2.06 10.80
C ASP A 150 -11.92 -2.12 9.28
N GLY A 151 -12.65 -1.28 8.55
CA GLY A 151 -12.68 -1.33 7.08
C GLY A 151 -11.37 -0.93 6.41
N ILE A 152 -10.65 0.02 7.01
CA ILE A 152 -9.36 0.47 6.50
C ILE A 152 -8.34 -0.67 6.59
N ALA A 153 -8.27 -1.36 7.73
CA ALA A 153 -7.36 -2.48 7.92
C ALA A 153 -7.78 -3.72 7.10
N GLU A 154 -9.08 -4.01 6.99
CA GLU A 154 -9.60 -5.09 6.16
C GLU A 154 -9.21 -4.92 4.69
N ARG A 155 -9.47 -3.73 4.12
CA ARG A 155 -9.09 -3.42 2.72
C ARG A 155 -7.59 -3.53 2.51
N TYR A 156 -6.80 -3.00 3.44
CA TYR A 156 -5.34 -3.08 3.39
C TYR A 156 -4.85 -4.53 3.34
N GLU A 157 -5.36 -5.40 4.22
CA GLU A 157 -4.92 -6.79 4.29
C GLU A 157 -5.34 -7.59 3.05
N TYR A 158 -6.52 -7.36 2.48
CA TYR A 158 -6.88 -7.97 1.18
C TYR A 158 -5.98 -7.50 0.04
N GLN A 159 -5.68 -6.19 -0.03
CA GLN A 159 -4.74 -5.66 -1.04
C GLN A 159 -3.34 -6.28 -0.87
N LYS A 160 -2.89 -6.44 0.37
CA LYS A 160 -1.61 -7.09 0.69
C LYS A 160 -1.64 -8.56 0.29
N ALA A 161 -2.71 -9.30 0.59
CA ALA A 161 -2.89 -10.69 0.17
C ALA A 161 -2.81 -10.85 -1.37
N LEU A 162 -3.51 -9.99 -2.11
CA LEU A 162 -3.50 -9.99 -3.57
C LEU A 162 -2.18 -9.48 -4.17
N SER A 163 -1.40 -8.68 -3.44
CA SER A 163 -0.03 -8.34 -3.87
C SER A 163 0.92 -9.52 -3.77
N VAL A 164 0.70 -10.41 -2.79
CA VAL A 164 1.51 -11.63 -2.59
C VAL A 164 1.10 -12.72 -3.59
N SER A 165 -0.21 -12.94 -3.77
CA SER A 165 -0.77 -13.88 -4.74
C SER A 165 -1.85 -13.25 -5.63
N PRO A 166 -1.44 -12.61 -6.75
CA PRO A 166 -2.38 -11.89 -7.64
C PRO A 166 -3.40 -12.78 -8.35
N LEU A 167 -3.09 -14.06 -8.58
CA LEU A 167 -3.95 -14.99 -9.31
C LEU A 167 -4.91 -15.77 -8.39
N ASN A 168 -4.93 -15.48 -7.08
CA ASN A 168 -5.79 -16.18 -6.13
C ASN A 168 -7.24 -15.70 -6.22
N ASN A 169 -8.05 -16.40 -7.02
CA ASN A 169 -9.47 -16.06 -7.22
C ASN A 169 -10.29 -16.13 -5.93
N LYS A 170 -9.94 -16.98 -4.96
CA LYS A 170 -10.67 -17.08 -3.70
C LYS A 170 -10.50 -15.81 -2.86
N ILE A 171 -9.26 -15.36 -2.68
CA ILE A 171 -8.96 -14.11 -1.96
C ILE A 171 -9.56 -12.92 -2.73
N ARG A 172 -9.49 -12.95 -4.06
CA ARG A 172 -10.10 -11.91 -4.90
C ARG A 172 -11.61 -11.86 -4.78
N GLN A 173 -12.28 -13.00 -4.66
CA GLN A 173 -13.71 -13.08 -4.39
C GLN A 173 -14.03 -12.43 -3.04
N SER A 174 -13.29 -12.76 -1.98
CA SER A 174 -13.49 -12.15 -0.66
C SER A 174 -13.24 -10.63 -0.66
N PHE A 175 -12.25 -10.17 -1.44
CA PHE A 175 -12.02 -8.74 -1.66
C PHE A 175 -13.16 -8.09 -2.45
N ALA A 176 -13.71 -8.76 -3.46
CA ALA A 176 -14.87 -8.30 -4.21
C ALA A 176 -16.10 -8.19 -3.30
N ASP A 177 -16.41 -9.23 -2.52
CA ASP A 177 -17.54 -9.23 -1.58
C ASP A 177 -17.43 -8.07 -0.57
N MET A 178 -16.19 -7.76 -0.12
CA MET A 178 -15.92 -6.59 0.71
C MET A 178 -16.22 -5.27 -0.02
N LEU A 179 -15.77 -5.12 -1.27
CA LEU A 179 -16.05 -3.93 -2.08
C LEU A 179 -17.54 -3.73 -2.34
N GLU A 180 -18.28 -4.80 -2.65
CA GLU A 180 -19.74 -4.75 -2.83
C GLU A 180 -20.43 -4.28 -1.54
N ARG A 181 -20.03 -4.85 -0.39
CA ARG A 181 -20.56 -4.47 0.92
C ARG A 181 -20.32 -2.98 1.22
N ASP A 182 -19.17 -2.46 0.81
CA ASP A 182 -18.76 -1.07 1.05
C ASP A 182 -19.26 -0.09 -0.05
N GLY A 183 -20.06 -0.55 -1.01
CA GLY A 183 -20.65 0.29 -2.04
C GLY A 183 -19.74 0.64 -3.23
N HIS A 184 -18.64 -0.08 -3.40
CA HIS A 184 -17.68 0.08 -4.49
C HIS A 184 -18.01 -0.85 -5.68
N TYR A 185 -19.15 -0.62 -6.33
CA TYR A 185 -19.71 -1.47 -7.38
C TYR A 185 -18.91 -1.50 -8.69
N GLU A 186 -18.25 -0.41 -9.08
CA GLU A 186 -17.39 -0.39 -10.27
C GLU A 186 -16.15 -1.25 -10.04
N LEU A 187 -15.49 -1.06 -8.88
CA LEU A 187 -14.36 -1.89 -8.48
C LEU A 187 -14.76 -3.36 -8.26
N TYR A 188 -15.93 -3.62 -7.67
CA TYR A 188 -16.49 -4.96 -7.52
C TYR A 188 -16.65 -5.66 -8.87
N LEU A 189 -17.31 -5.00 -9.82
CA LEU A 189 -17.52 -5.52 -11.16
C LEU A 189 -16.18 -5.84 -11.85
N GLN A 190 -15.17 -4.98 -11.67
CA GLN A 190 -13.82 -5.25 -12.18
C GLN A 190 -13.19 -6.50 -11.56
N GLN A 191 -13.37 -6.73 -10.25
CA GLN A 191 -12.86 -7.96 -9.62
C GLN A 191 -13.55 -9.21 -10.19
N LEU A 192 -14.87 -9.20 -10.37
CA LEU A 192 -15.60 -10.34 -10.94
C LEU A 192 -15.19 -10.60 -12.39
N LYS A 193 -15.01 -9.56 -13.20
CA LYS A 193 -14.53 -9.69 -14.58
C LYS A 193 -13.14 -10.34 -14.62
N PHE A 194 -12.24 -9.91 -13.75
CA PHE A 194 -10.93 -10.55 -13.61
C PHE A 194 -11.05 -12.04 -13.25
N ILE A 195 -11.89 -12.38 -12.25
CA ILE A 195 -12.09 -13.78 -11.84
C ILE A 195 -12.57 -14.62 -13.02
N ARG A 196 -13.60 -14.15 -13.73
CA ARG A 196 -14.16 -14.81 -14.92
C ARG A 196 -13.11 -15.02 -16.01
N GLU A 197 -12.31 -14.01 -16.30
CA GLU A 197 -11.22 -14.11 -17.29
C GLU A 197 -10.18 -15.15 -16.86
N ASN A 198 -9.72 -15.09 -15.61
CA ASN A 198 -8.71 -16.01 -15.08
C ASN A 198 -9.19 -17.48 -15.06
N GLU A 199 -10.45 -17.72 -14.73
CA GLU A 199 -11.05 -19.06 -14.78
C GLU A 199 -11.17 -19.59 -16.22
N ALA A 200 -11.49 -18.73 -17.19
CA ALA A 200 -11.53 -19.12 -18.59
C ALA A 200 -10.14 -19.58 -19.07
N TYR A 201 -9.07 -18.85 -18.71
CA TYR A 201 -7.69 -19.26 -19.01
C TYR A 201 -7.35 -20.64 -18.41
N ALA A 202 -7.63 -20.86 -17.13
CA ALA A 202 -7.37 -22.14 -16.47
C ALA A 202 -8.09 -23.32 -17.18
N SER A 203 -9.33 -23.11 -17.63
CA SER A 203 -10.07 -24.12 -18.39
C SER A 203 -9.49 -24.42 -19.78
N THR A 204 -8.86 -23.42 -20.43
CA THR A 204 -8.29 -23.60 -21.78
C THR A 204 -6.98 -24.38 -21.79
N GLU A 205 -6.20 -24.39 -20.70
CA GLU A 205 -5.01 -25.24 -20.59
C GLU A 205 -5.37 -26.73 -20.42
N GLU A 206 -6.45 -27.04 -19.69
CA GLU A 206 -6.93 -28.42 -19.52
C GLU A 206 -7.51 -29.01 -20.82
N ILE A 207 -8.10 -28.18 -21.68
CA ILE A 207 -8.81 -28.60 -22.90
C ILE A 207 -7.85 -28.94 -24.07
N GLN A 208 -6.58 -28.53 -24.03
CA GLN A 208 -5.61 -28.81 -25.11
C GLN A 208 -5.15 -30.29 -25.20
N THR A 209 -5.74 -31.21 -24.43
CA THR A 209 -5.31 -32.61 -24.39
C THR A 209 -6.26 -33.63 -25.04
N ASN A 210 -7.48 -33.26 -25.48
CA ASN A 210 -8.35 -34.16 -26.24
C ASN A 210 -9.56 -33.45 -26.89
N GLU A 211 -9.77 -33.65 -28.20
CA GLU A 211 -10.91 -33.10 -28.97
C GLU A 211 -12.29 -33.60 -28.51
N ASN A 212 -12.35 -34.61 -27.62
CA ASN A 212 -13.58 -35.20 -27.09
C ASN A 212 -13.79 -34.97 -25.57
N SER A 213 -13.03 -34.07 -24.94
CA SER A 213 -13.23 -33.76 -23.52
C SER A 213 -14.54 -32.97 -23.33
N PRO A 214 -15.46 -33.41 -22.44
CA PRO A 214 -16.70 -32.68 -22.19
C PRO A 214 -16.38 -31.30 -21.61
N VAL A 215 -17.04 -30.26 -22.12
CA VAL A 215 -16.93 -28.89 -21.57
C VAL A 215 -17.21 -28.96 -20.07
N PRO A 216 -16.29 -28.48 -19.20
CA PRO A 216 -16.51 -28.51 -17.76
C PRO A 216 -17.80 -27.79 -17.40
N LYS A 217 -18.67 -28.43 -16.59
CA LYS A 217 -19.87 -27.76 -16.07
C LYS A 217 -19.44 -26.64 -15.14
N ARG A 218 -19.96 -25.43 -15.36
CA ARG A 218 -19.72 -24.27 -14.50
C ARG A 218 -20.12 -24.58 -13.05
N THR A 219 -19.31 -24.10 -12.11
CA THR A 219 -19.62 -24.23 -10.68
C THR A 219 -20.75 -23.28 -10.27
N ARG A 220 -21.33 -23.49 -9.08
CA ARG A 220 -22.36 -22.58 -8.54
C ARG A 220 -21.83 -21.16 -8.34
N GLU A 221 -20.57 -21.02 -7.91
CA GLU A 221 -19.97 -19.70 -7.71
C GLU A 221 -19.74 -18.99 -9.05
N GLN A 222 -19.34 -19.72 -10.09
CA GLN A 222 -19.19 -19.17 -11.44
C GLN A 222 -20.51 -18.65 -12.01
N ILE A 223 -21.60 -19.41 -11.82
CA ILE A 223 -22.93 -18.99 -12.25
C ILE A 223 -23.35 -17.72 -11.49
N LYS A 224 -23.16 -17.71 -10.17
CA LYS A 224 -23.45 -16.53 -9.32
C LYS A 224 -22.65 -15.31 -9.77
N ASN A 225 -21.37 -15.48 -10.09
CA ASN A 225 -20.51 -14.39 -10.57
C ASN A 225 -20.94 -13.89 -11.95
N ASP A 226 -21.30 -14.78 -12.88
CA ASP A 226 -21.82 -14.39 -14.18
C ASP A 226 -23.15 -13.61 -14.07
N ASP A 227 -24.07 -14.09 -13.23
CA ASP A 227 -25.34 -13.42 -12.95
C ASP A 227 -25.09 -12.02 -12.34
N ALA A 228 -24.16 -11.92 -11.38
CA ALA A 228 -23.78 -10.65 -10.76
C ALA A 228 -23.16 -9.70 -11.79
N ILE A 229 -22.28 -10.18 -12.67
CA ILE A 229 -21.70 -9.36 -13.74
C ILE A 229 -22.81 -8.80 -14.64
N GLU A 230 -23.78 -9.61 -15.08
CA GLU A 230 -24.90 -9.14 -15.90
C GLU A 230 -25.72 -8.06 -15.19
N VAL A 231 -26.03 -8.28 -13.91
CA VAL A 231 -26.79 -7.33 -13.08
C VAL A 231 -26.04 -5.99 -12.97
N TYR A 232 -24.76 -6.02 -12.59
CA TYR A 232 -24.00 -4.79 -12.39
C TYR A 232 -23.64 -4.09 -13.69
N GLU A 233 -23.44 -4.81 -14.80
CA GLU A 233 -23.31 -4.19 -16.13
C GLU A 233 -24.60 -3.45 -16.54
N SER A 234 -25.77 -4.02 -16.21
CA SER A 234 -27.06 -3.37 -16.45
C SER A 234 -27.26 -2.15 -15.56
N LEU A 235 -26.95 -2.26 -14.25
CA LEU A 235 -27.06 -1.17 -13.27
C LEU A 235 -26.15 0.01 -13.63
N LEU A 236 -24.91 -0.28 -14.06
CA LEU A 236 -23.89 0.73 -14.37
C LEU A 236 -23.96 1.23 -15.82
N ARG A 237 -24.90 0.72 -16.64
CA ARG A 237 -25.02 1.06 -18.08
C ARG A 237 -25.10 2.55 -18.38
N ASN A 238 -25.61 3.36 -17.45
CA ASN A 238 -25.78 4.80 -17.62
C ASN A 238 -24.89 5.62 -16.69
N ASN A 239 -23.86 5.03 -16.08
CA ASN A 239 -22.87 5.76 -15.28
C ASN A 239 -22.07 6.74 -16.16
N ILE A 240 -21.30 7.63 -15.53
CA ILE A 240 -20.47 8.64 -16.20
C ILE A 240 -19.54 7.96 -17.21
N ALA A 241 -18.88 6.86 -16.82
CA ALA A 241 -17.96 6.12 -17.69
C ALA A 241 -18.63 5.71 -19.02
N SER A 242 -19.83 5.15 -18.93
CA SER A 242 -20.63 4.72 -20.08
C SER A 242 -21.13 5.88 -20.92
N ARG A 243 -21.64 6.96 -20.28
CA ARG A 243 -22.13 8.15 -21.01
C ARG A 243 -21.03 8.84 -21.80
N TRP A 244 -19.84 8.91 -21.22
CA TRP A 244 -18.69 9.54 -21.85
C TRP A 244 -17.89 8.58 -22.73
N ASN A 245 -18.19 7.28 -22.71
CA ASN A 245 -17.41 6.25 -23.39
C ASN A 245 -15.92 6.34 -23.04
N VAL A 246 -15.63 6.24 -21.74
CA VAL A 246 -14.29 6.24 -21.15
C VAL A 246 -14.21 5.11 -20.14
N ASP A 247 -13.18 4.29 -20.25
CA ASP A 247 -12.88 3.29 -19.22
C ASP A 247 -11.96 3.92 -18.15
N PRO A 248 -12.46 4.12 -16.92
CA PRO A 248 -11.69 4.79 -15.88
C PRO A 248 -10.48 3.98 -15.39
N PHE A 249 -10.48 2.66 -15.55
CA PHE A 249 -9.45 1.76 -15.02
C PHE A 249 -8.17 1.73 -15.87
N TYR A 250 -8.23 2.27 -17.10
CA TYR A 250 -7.06 2.42 -17.98
C TYR A 250 -6.45 3.83 -17.97
N LEU A 251 -6.91 4.71 -17.08
CA LEU A 251 -6.38 6.07 -16.96
C LEU A 251 -5.06 6.07 -16.19
N ASP A 252 -4.07 6.83 -16.67
CA ASP A 252 -2.88 7.15 -15.87
C ASP A 252 -3.27 8.13 -14.76
N LYS A 253 -3.49 7.53 -13.59
CA LYS A 253 -3.90 8.23 -12.37
C LYS A 253 -2.75 8.73 -11.50
N THR A 254 -1.49 8.55 -11.92
CA THR A 254 -0.34 9.04 -11.15
C THR A 254 -0.37 10.56 -11.03
N ARG A 255 -0.32 11.08 -9.80
CA ARG A 255 -0.30 12.53 -9.49
C ARG A 255 0.97 12.97 -8.80
N TRP A 256 1.54 12.07 -8.00
CA TRP A 256 2.66 12.35 -7.12
C TRP A 256 3.74 11.29 -7.28
N ASN A 257 4.98 11.73 -7.47
CA ASN A 257 6.16 10.89 -7.53
C ASN A 257 6.95 11.06 -6.23
N ILE A 258 7.04 10.00 -5.43
CA ILE A 258 7.61 10.05 -4.09
C ILE A 258 8.78 9.06 -4.00
N GLY A 259 9.96 9.56 -3.63
CA GLY A 259 11.13 8.71 -3.36
C GLY A 259 11.31 8.46 -1.87
N ILE A 260 11.43 7.19 -1.46
CA ILE A 260 11.80 6.78 -0.11
C ILE A 260 13.31 6.51 -0.05
N TYR A 261 13.95 7.11 0.94
CA TYR A 261 15.38 6.99 1.22
C TYR A 261 15.56 6.57 2.68
N TYR A 262 16.59 5.79 2.98
CA TYR A 262 16.88 5.32 4.33
C TYR A 262 18.38 5.32 4.60
N THR A 263 18.74 5.41 5.88
CA THR A 263 20.13 5.30 6.35
C THR A 263 20.33 3.94 7.00
N LYS A 264 21.47 3.29 6.75
CA LYS A 264 21.78 1.98 7.35
C LYS A 264 22.49 2.13 8.69
N LYS A 265 22.02 1.41 9.72
CA LYS A 265 22.77 1.29 10.98
C LYS A 265 23.91 0.29 10.85
N MET A 266 25.00 0.54 11.58
CA MET A 266 26.22 -0.28 11.51
C MET A 266 26.00 -1.73 11.95
N VAL A 267 25.25 -1.94 13.05
CA VAL A 267 24.86 -3.26 13.56
C VAL A 267 23.49 -3.19 14.21
N GLN A 268 22.69 -4.21 13.92
CA GLN A 268 21.36 -4.45 14.46
C GLN A 268 21.31 -5.82 15.12
N LEU A 269 20.62 -5.93 16.26
CA LEU A 269 20.66 -7.12 17.11
C LEU A 269 19.50 -8.09 16.87
N PHE A 270 18.38 -7.62 16.33
CA PHE A 270 17.19 -8.44 16.10
C PHE A 270 17.08 -8.77 14.61
N HIS A 271 16.77 -7.78 13.78
CA HIS A 271 16.67 -7.95 12.33
C HIS A 271 17.76 -7.15 11.60
N ALA A 272 18.76 -7.84 11.06
CA ALA A 272 19.71 -7.21 10.14
C ALA A 272 19.01 -6.63 8.90
N ASP A 273 19.42 -5.44 8.45
CA ASP A 273 18.80 -4.70 7.34
C ASP A 273 17.33 -4.26 7.59
N LEU A 274 16.91 -4.05 8.85
CA LEU A 274 15.56 -3.55 9.14
C LEU A 274 15.21 -2.32 8.31
N GLU A 275 16.12 -1.36 8.16
CA GLU A 275 15.80 -0.12 7.46
C GLU A 275 15.48 -0.35 5.98
N GLU A 276 16.15 -1.31 5.32
CA GLU A 276 15.88 -1.74 3.95
C GLU A 276 14.49 -2.40 3.86
N ILE A 277 14.22 -3.36 4.76
CA ILE A 277 12.95 -4.10 4.78
C ILE A 277 11.78 -3.14 5.07
N SER A 278 11.94 -2.24 6.03
CA SER A 278 10.95 -1.22 6.38
C SER A 278 10.72 -0.23 5.25
N ALA A 279 11.76 0.18 4.52
CA ALA A 279 11.61 1.07 3.36
C ALA A 279 10.86 0.41 2.21
N LEU A 280 11.17 -0.85 1.90
CA LEU A 280 10.46 -1.64 0.90
C LEU A 280 8.99 -1.86 1.29
N ALA A 281 8.73 -2.23 2.55
CA ALA A 281 7.36 -2.37 3.06
C ALA A 281 6.59 -1.03 3.03
N ALA A 282 7.26 0.08 3.35
CA ALA A 282 6.71 1.43 3.27
C ALA A 282 6.37 1.87 1.83
N LYS A 283 7.05 1.34 0.82
CA LYS A 283 6.67 1.53 -0.58
C LYS A 283 5.48 0.63 -0.94
N ASP A 284 5.49 -0.63 -0.51
CA ASP A 284 4.47 -1.60 -0.87
C ASP A 284 3.07 -1.25 -0.32
N VAL A 285 2.97 -0.49 0.77
CA VAL A 285 1.65 0.00 1.26
C VAL A 285 0.98 1.02 0.32
N PHE A 286 1.69 1.53 -0.69
CA PHE A 286 1.09 2.36 -1.76
C PHE A 286 0.67 1.54 -2.99
N ASN A 287 0.89 0.22 -3.00
CA ASN A 287 0.35 -0.63 -4.06
C ASN A 287 -1.19 -0.50 -4.07
N GLY A 288 -1.77 -0.24 -5.24
CA GLY A 288 -3.20 0.03 -5.37
C GLY A 288 -3.64 1.44 -4.95
N VAL A 289 -2.71 2.36 -4.70
CA VAL A 289 -2.98 3.80 -4.60
C VAL A 289 -2.63 4.46 -5.93
N PRO A 290 -3.60 4.67 -6.83
CA PRO A 290 -3.32 5.12 -8.19
C PRO A 290 -2.76 6.55 -8.24
N SER A 291 -3.04 7.38 -7.23
CA SER A 291 -2.63 8.78 -7.19
C SER A 291 -1.16 9.01 -6.86
N ALA A 292 -0.45 8.00 -6.34
CA ALA A 292 0.94 8.15 -5.89
C ALA A 292 1.82 7.00 -6.42
N TYR A 293 2.83 7.37 -7.20
CA TYR A 293 3.94 6.48 -7.52
C TYR A 293 5.01 6.62 -6.44
N VAL A 294 5.36 5.50 -5.80
CA VAL A 294 6.35 5.45 -4.73
C VAL A 294 7.46 4.47 -5.08
N ASP A 295 8.71 4.90 -4.95
CA ASP A 295 9.89 4.05 -5.11
C ASP A 295 10.84 4.14 -3.91
N VAL A 296 11.78 3.21 -3.84
CA VAL A 296 12.79 3.14 -2.78
C VAL A 296 14.16 3.20 -3.43
N GLN A 297 15.04 4.05 -2.90
CA GLN A 297 16.44 4.06 -3.29
C GLN A 297 17.10 2.72 -2.92
N SER A 298 17.70 2.03 -3.89
CA SER A 298 18.21 0.66 -3.71
C SER A 298 19.32 0.54 -2.68
N GLU A 299 20.13 1.58 -2.50
CA GLU A 299 21.24 1.63 -1.57
C GLU A 299 20.99 2.68 -0.48
N PRO A 300 21.44 2.43 0.76
CA PRO A 300 21.28 3.40 1.83
C PRO A 300 22.05 4.69 1.53
N VAL A 301 21.44 5.83 1.85
CA VAL A 301 22.06 7.15 1.70
C VAL A 301 22.89 7.52 2.94
N SER A 302 23.85 8.41 2.76
CA SER A 302 24.65 8.97 3.86
C SER A 302 23.87 9.98 4.73
N GLY A 303 22.74 10.48 4.22
CA GLY A 303 21.88 11.42 4.92
C GLY A 303 21.10 12.34 3.97
N TYR A 304 20.59 13.44 4.53
CA TYR A 304 19.69 14.36 3.83
C TYR A 304 20.26 14.93 2.53
N GLY A 305 21.52 15.39 2.51
CA GLY A 305 22.10 16.05 1.34
C GLY A 305 22.16 15.14 0.11
N GLU A 306 22.47 13.86 0.31
CA GLU A 306 22.46 12.87 -0.77
C GLU A 306 21.03 12.53 -1.20
N ALA A 307 20.13 12.28 -0.26
CA ALA A 307 18.72 12.00 -0.55
C ALA A 307 18.08 13.12 -1.38
N PHE A 308 18.31 14.39 -1.00
CA PHE A 308 17.78 15.54 -1.72
C PHE A 308 18.32 15.63 -3.15
N ARG A 309 19.63 15.42 -3.33
CA ARG A 309 20.27 15.43 -4.66
C ARG A 309 19.68 14.34 -5.57
N LEU A 310 19.54 13.11 -5.04
CA LEU A 310 18.97 11.99 -5.78
C LEU A 310 17.50 12.25 -6.14
N ALA A 311 16.68 12.70 -5.19
CA ALA A 311 15.27 12.99 -5.42
C ALA A 311 15.06 14.06 -6.50
N ARG A 312 15.85 15.14 -6.45
CA ARG A 312 15.79 16.21 -7.44
C ARG A 312 16.19 15.73 -8.84
N ASN A 313 17.26 14.93 -8.93
CA ASN A 313 17.74 14.40 -10.21
C ASN A 313 16.76 13.40 -10.83
N SER A 314 16.04 12.65 -10.00
CA SER A 314 15.01 11.69 -10.44
C SER A 314 13.64 12.34 -10.69
N GLY A 315 13.53 13.66 -10.59
CA GLY A 315 12.28 14.38 -10.86
C GLY A 315 11.14 14.03 -9.89
N ARG A 316 11.46 13.66 -8.65
CA ARG A 316 10.45 13.41 -7.61
C ARG A 316 9.76 14.72 -7.22
N ASP A 317 8.51 14.63 -6.77
CA ASP A 317 7.76 15.75 -6.18
C ASP A 317 8.11 15.90 -4.70
N TYR A 318 8.14 14.76 -4.00
CA TYR A 318 8.52 14.65 -2.60
C TYR A 318 9.57 13.56 -2.41
N PHE A 319 10.36 13.69 -1.34
CA PHE A 319 11.17 12.60 -0.85
C PHE A 319 11.02 12.43 0.66
N ILE A 320 11.14 11.18 1.09
CA ILE A 320 10.95 10.76 2.47
C ILE A 320 12.26 10.16 2.94
N ILE A 321 12.77 10.65 4.07
CA ILE A 321 13.85 9.98 4.80
C ILE A 321 13.21 9.15 5.91
N LEU A 322 13.37 7.84 5.81
CA LEU A 322 12.79 6.84 6.69
C LEU A 322 13.84 6.34 7.68
N ASN A 323 13.48 6.26 8.96
CA ASN A 323 14.29 5.64 9.99
C ASN A 323 13.41 4.67 10.78
N ALA A 324 13.73 3.37 10.68
CA ALA A 324 13.06 2.33 11.41
C ALA A 324 13.91 1.90 12.60
N SER A 325 13.28 1.62 13.74
CA SER A 325 13.96 1.01 14.88
C SER A 325 13.07 -0.01 15.56
N GLU A 326 13.70 -0.97 16.24
CA GLU A 326 12.99 -2.04 16.91
C GLU A 326 13.61 -2.38 18.26
N THR A 327 12.79 -2.97 19.12
CA THR A 327 13.20 -3.77 20.26
C THR A 327 12.43 -5.09 20.21
N GLU A 328 12.66 -5.96 21.19
CA GLU A 328 11.92 -7.23 21.32
C GLU A 328 10.39 -7.07 21.34
N ARG A 329 9.87 -5.91 21.74
CA ARG A 329 8.41 -5.70 21.91
C ARG A 329 7.86 -4.48 21.17
N THR A 330 8.70 -3.76 20.45
CA THR A 330 8.35 -2.41 19.97
C THR A 330 8.92 -2.18 18.58
N TYR A 331 8.18 -1.43 17.77
CA TYR A 331 8.62 -0.95 16.47
C TYR A 331 8.37 0.55 16.39
N SER A 332 9.34 1.30 15.87
CA SER A 332 9.20 2.71 15.55
C SER A 332 9.54 2.99 14.10
N LEU A 333 8.82 3.95 13.52
CA LEU A 333 9.01 4.42 12.16
C LEU A 333 8.92 5.94 12.15
N ASP A 334 10.05 6.58 11.88
CA ASP A 334 10.13 8.02 11.71
C ASP A 334 10.30 8.33 10.23
N ALA A 335 9.36 9.09 9.68
CA ALA A 335 9.36 9.48 8.28
C ALA A 335 9.33 11.00 8.17
N VAL A 336 10.42 11.59 7.68
CA VAL A 336 10.48 13.03 7.42
C VAL A 336 10.27 13.29 5.94
N ILE A 337 9.25 14.07 5.60
CA ILE A 337 8.85 14.34 4.22
C ILE A 337 9.36 15.72 3.82
N TYR A 338 9.96 15.79 2.65
CA TYR A 338 10.55 17.00 2.09
C TYR A 338 10.04 17.24 0.66
N SER A 339 9.95 18.51 0.27
CA SER A 339 9.79 18.90 -1.13
C SER A 339 11.08 18.59 -1.89
N ALA A 340 11.01 17.82 -2.97
CA ALA A 340 12.18 17.52 -3.81
C ALA A 340 12.61 18.73 -4.68
N ARG A 341 11.74 19.75 -4.81
CA ARG A 341 12.06 21.00 -5.51
C ARG A 341 12.94 21.94 -4.69
N THR A 342 12.65 22.08 -3.40
CA THR A 342 13.28 23.08 -2.52
C THR A 342 14.14 22.47 -1.42
N GLY A 343 13.94 21.18 -1.11
CA GLY A 343 14.56 20.50 0.02
C GLY A 343 13.91 20.85 1.37
N THR A 344 12.88 21.69 1.40
CA THR A 344 12.25 22.13 2.65
C THR A 344 11.42 21.00 3.27
N LYS A 345 11.47 20.89 4.60
CA LYS A 345 10.65 19.93 5.37
C LYS A 345 9.18 20.31 5.21
N THR A 346 8.38 19.37 4.74
CA THR A 346 6.93 19.51 4.49
C THR A 346 6.13 18.99 5.68
N SER A 347 6.47 17.81 6.17
CA SER A 347 5.78 17.14 7.27
C SER A 347 6.69 16.10 7.93
N GLU A 348 6.25 15.54 9.05
CA GLU A 348 6.91 14.46 9.76
C GLU A 348 5.87 13.52 10.36
N ILE A 349 6.11 12.23 10.21
CA ILE A 349 5.25 11.17 10.73
C ILE A 349 6.11 10.34 11.68
N LEU A 350 5.79 10.43 12.96
CA LEU A 350 6.46 9.67 14.02
C LEU A 350 5.51 8.62 14.52
N VAL A 351 5.89 7.35 14.37
CA VAL A 351 5.06 6.23 14.80
C VAL A 351 5.83 5.35 15.75
N TYR A 352 5.24 5.07 16.91
CA TYR A 352 5.72 4.10 17.87
C TYR A 352 4.59 3.12 18.17
N ARG A 353 4.85 1.83 18.08
CA ARG A 353 3.88 0.76 18.28
C ARG A 353 4.49 -0.38 19.09
N THR A 354 3.62 -1.12 19.76
CA THR A 354 3.97 -2.25 20.61
C THR A 354 3.00 -3.40 20.38
N GLY A 355 3.43 -4.61 20.70
CA GLY A 355 2.59 -5.82 20.57
C GLY A 355 2.54 -6.32 19.12
N ASN A 356 1.56 -7.18 18.84
CA ASN A 356 1.38 -7.75 17.51
C ASN A 356 0.95 -6.66 16.52
N ASP A 357 1.28 -6.86 15.25
CA ASP A 357 0.92 -5.98 14.13
C ASP A 357 1.50 -4.57 14.27
N CYS A 358 2.56 -4.42 15.06
CA CYS A 358 3.19 -3.14 15.34
C CYS A 358 3.77 -2.51 14.07
N MET A 359 4.35 -3.31 13.18
CA MET A 359 4.89 -2.84 11.91
C MET A 359 3.76 -2.55 10.92
N ALA A 360 2.80 -3.46 10.73
CA ALA A 360 1.66 -3.26 9.83
C ALA A 360 0.87 -2.00 10.19
N ARG A 361 0.53 -1.80 11.47
CA ARG A 361 -0.17 -0.59 11.94
C ARG A 361 0.69 0.66 11.82
N ALA A 362 2.00 0.55 12.00
CA ALA A 362 2.89 1.68 11.78
C ALA A 362 2.94 2.09 10.30
N LEU A 363 3.00 1.12 9.40
CA LEU A 363 2.98 1.35 7.95
C LEU A 363 1.63 1.88 7.45
N GLN A 364 0.51 1.40 8.00
CA GLN A 364 -0.82 1.97 7.72
C GLN A 364 -0.91 3.43 8.15
N ARG A 365 -0.44 3.77 9.36
CA ARG A 365 -0.40 5.16 9.83
C ARG A 365 0.54 6.02 8.99
N PHE A 366 1.68 5.47 8.58
CA PHE A 366 2.61 6.12 7.66
C PHE A 366 1.97 6.44 6.32
N ARG A 367 1.36 5.43 5.67
CA ARG A 367 0.61 5.59 4.41
C ARG A 367 -0.42 6.70 4.52
N GLN A 368 -1.29 6.65 5.54
CA GLN A 368 -2.32 7.66 5.75
C GLN A 368 -1.71 9.05 5.93
N GLY A 369 -0.68 9.18 6.77
CA GLY A 369 -0.02 10.47 7.01
C GLY A 369 0.65 11.04 5.76
N VAL A 370 1.13 10.20 4.85
CA VAL A 370 1.63 10.65 3.54
C VAL A 370 0.45 11.11 2.67
N LEU A 371 -0.63 10.32 2.55
CA LEU A 371 -1.78 10.69 1.73
C LEU A 371 -2.47 11.97 2.20
N ASP A 372 -2.53 12.20 3.52
CA ASP A 372 -3.13 13.40 4.13
C ASP A 372 -2.45 14.70 3.67
N ILE A 373 -1.16 14.66 3.35
CA ILE A 373 -0.41 15.85 2.91
C ILE A 373 -0.45 16.07 1.40
N LEU A 374 -0.91 15.08 0.62
CA LEU A 374 -0.94 15.15 -0.83
C LEU A 374 -2.17 15.94 -1.31
N PRO A 375 -1.98 17.07 -2.01
CA PRO A 375 -3.10 17.80 -2.57
C PRO A 375 -3.84 16.97 -3.63
N ILE A 376 -5.17 17.03 -3.60
CA ILE A 376 -6.03 16.41 -4.60
C ILE A 376 -5.89 17.20 -5.91
N ARG A 377 -5.35 16.54 -6.93
CA ARG A 377 -5.17 17.08 -8.28
C ARG A 377 -5.44 16.01 -9.32
N GLY A 378 -5.88 16.41 -10.49
CA GLY A 378 -6.22 15.53 -11.61
C GLY A 378 -6.04 16.22 -12.95
N LYS A 379 -6.64 15.65 -13.99
CA LYS A 379 -6.61 16.12 -15.37
C LYS A 379 -8.02 16.20 -15.94
N VAL A 380 -8.21 17.16 -16.84
CA VAL A 380 -9.39 17.23 -17.70
C VAL A 380 -9.29 16.14 -18.76
N LEU A 381 -10.29 15.27 -18.84
CA LEU A 381 -10.39 14.19 -19.81
C LEU A 381 -11.09 14.64 -21.08
N ARG A 382 -12.21 15.35 -20.95
CA ARG A 382 -13.02 15.87 -22.07
C ARG A 382 -13.73 17.15 -21.70
N ASN A 383 -14.08 17.94 -22.72
CA ASN A 383 -14.93 19.13 -22.63
C ASN A 383 -15.96 19.09 -23.75
N VAL A 384 -17.24 19.12 -23.41
CA VAL A 384 -18.34 19.18 -24.38
C VAL A 384 -19.30 20.30 -23.94
N HIS A 385 -19.30 21.41 -24.68
CA HIS A 385 -20.18 22.56 -24.44
C HIS A 385 -20.15 23.11 -22.99
N GLY A 386 -18.98 23.09 -22.33
CA GLY A 386 -18.84 23.57 -20.95
C GLY A 386 -19.15 22.52 -19.89
N GLN A 387 -19.50 21.29 -20.28
CA GLN A 387 -19.49 20.13 -19.40
C GLN A 387 -18.11 19.46 -19.47
N LEU A 388 -17.44 19.32 -18.33
CA LEU A 388 -16.17 18.62 -18.24
C LEU A 388 -16.36 17.22 -17.71
N LEU A 389 -15.48 16.34 -18.18
CA LEU A 389 -15.15 15.08 -17.56
C LEU A 389 -13.73 15.18 -16.99
N VAL A 390 -13.54 14.74 -15.76
CA VAL A 390 -12.24 14.75 -15.08
C VAL A 390 -11.89 13.38 -14.50
N ASP A 391 -10.60 13.11 -14.34
CA ASP A 391 -10.07 11.81 -13.90
C ASP A 391 -9.97 11.65 -12.38
N LEU A 392 -10.89 12.28 -11.65
CA LEU A 392 -11.05 12.17 -10.20
C LEU A 392 -12.47 11.74 -9.86
N GLY A 393 -12.62 10.80 -8.93
CA GLY A 393 -13.93 10.34 -8.47
C GLY A 393 -14.04 10.30 -6.94
N LYS A 394 -15.05 9.59 -6.44
CA LYS A 394 -15.30 9.41 -5.01
C LYS A 394 -14.09 8.81 -4.29
N ASN A 395 -13.38 7.86 -4.93
CA ASN A 395 -12.18 7.23 -4.36
C ASN A 395 -11.00 8.20 -4.23
N ASP A 396 -11.02 9.31 -4.96
CA ASP A 396 -10.05 10.41 -4.85
C ASP A 396 -10.50 11.49 -3.83
N GLY A 397 -11.61 11.25 -3.13
CA GLY A 397 -12.23 12.17 -2.18
C GLY A 397 -13.02 13.29 -2.85
N VAL A 398 -13.53 13.09 -4.06
CA VAL A 398 -14.38 14.06 -4.77
C VAL A 398 -15.85 13.79 -4.49
N SER A 399 -16.58 14.85 -4.19
CA SER A 399 -18.01 14.82 -3.90
C SER A 399 -18.75 15.87 -4.73
N LYS A 400 -20.09 15.77 -4.76
CA LYS A 400 -20.95 16.79 -5.39
C LYS A 400 -20.63 18.17 -4.83
N ASP A 401 -20.64 19.19 -5.68
CA ASP A 401 -20.29 20.58 -5.34
C ASP A 401 -18.83 20.81 -4.94
N SER A 402 -17.95 19.81 -5.05
CA SER A 402 -16.49 20.05 -5.00
C SER A 402 -16.08 21.03 -6.10
N GLU A 403 -15.24 22.01 -5.75
CA GLU A 403 -14.77 23.07 -6.65
C GLU A 403 -13.26 22.96 -6.88
N PHE A 404 -12.88 23.13 -8.15
CA PHE A 404 -11.50 23.01 -8.60
C PHE A 404 -11.10 24.23 -9.42
N ASP A 405 -9.85 24.64 -9.25
CA ASP A 405 -9.19 25.49 -10.23
C ASP A 405 -8.66 24.65 -11.37
N ILE A 406 -8.84 25.12 -12.60
CA ILE A 406 -8.24 24.52 -13.79
C ILE A 406 -7.04 25.37 -14.22
N VAL A 407 -5.92 24.71 -14.47
CA VAL A 407 -4.67 25.36 -14.84
C VAL A 407 -3.99 24.62 -15.98
N ARG A 408 -3.14 25.33 -16.72
CA ARG A 408 -2.38 24.74 -17.83
C ARG A 408 -1.55 23.55 -17.39
N LYS A 409 -1.53 22.50 -18.20
CA LYS A 409 -0.69 21.32 -18.01
C LYS A 409 0.77 21.67 -17.65
N GLY A 410 1.26 21.10 -16.56
CA GLY A 410 2.64 21.24 -16.10
C GLY A 410 2.91 22.51 -15.29
N SER A 411 1.86 23.26 -14.92
CA SER A 411 2.01 24.52 -14.19
C SER A 411 1.90 24.35 -12.67
N VAL A 412 1.36 23.22 -12.20
CA VAL A 412 1.19 22.92 -10.78
C VAL A 412 2.51 22.44 -10.19
N ILE A 413 3.01 23.17 -9.20
CA ILE A 413 4.23 22.83 -8.45
C ILE A 413 3.94 22.71 -6.95
N THR A 414 4.75 21.95 -6.23
CA THR A 414 4.71 21.90 -4.76
C THR A 414 5.01 23.27 -4.14
N LYS A 415 4.38 23.62 -3.01
CA LYS A 415 4.70 24.86 -2.27
C LYS A 415 6.14 24.88 -1.75
N ASP A 416 6.66 26.08 -1.50
CA ASP A 416 8.00 26.26 -0.91
C ASP A 416 8.08 25.79 0.55
N SER A 417 6.97 25.82 1.29
CA SER A 417 6.90 25.39 2.68
C SER A 417 5.52 24.80 3.01
N GLY A 418 5.51 23.72 3.79
CA GLY A 418 4.28 23.03 4.18
C GLY A 418 3.63 22.26 3.02
N PRO A 419 2.54 21.52 3.31
CA PRO A 419 1.79 20.78 2.29
C PRO A 419 1.03 21.74 1.37
N GLY A 420 0.90 21.36 0.10
CA GLY A 420 0.13 22.12 -0.87
C GLY A 420 0.80 22.29 -2.23
N VAL A 421 0.03 22.84 -3.15
CA VAL A 421 0.48 23.24 -4.48
C VAL A 421 0.36 24.74 -4.69
N SER A 422 1.06 25.23 -5.70
CA SER A 422 0.96 26.58 -6.23
C SER A 422 1.11 26.56 -7.74
N TYR A 423 0.60 27.60 -8.40
CA TYR A 423 0.69 27.81 -9.84
C TYR A 423 0.60 29.33 -10.11
N ASN A 424 1.05 29.79 -11.28
CA ASN A 424 0.99 31.21 -11.60
C ASN A 424 -0.40 31.63 -12.04
N LYS A 425 -0.81 32.87 -11.71
CA LYS A 425 -2.10 33.43 -12.13
C LYS A 425 -2.32 33.44 -13.65
N LYS A 426 -1.24 33.54 -14.45
CA LYS A 426 -1.31 33.50 -15.92
C LYS A 426 -1.69 32.13 -16.48
N ASP A 427 -1.50 31.07 -15.68
CA ASP A 427 -1.75 29.68 -16.08
C ASP A 427 -3.15 29.22 -15.62
N PHE A 428 -3.90 30.07 -14.91
CA PHE A 428 -5.28 29.83 -14.48
C PHE A 428 -6.27 30.00 -15.63
N LEU A 429 -7.03 28.95 -15.91
CA LEU A 429 -7.92 28.81 -17.07
C LEU A 429 -9.41 28.95 -16.72
N GLY A 430 -9.78 28.76 -15.45
CA GLY A 430 -11.16 28.83 -14.99
C GLY A 430 -11.41 27.87 -13.84
N THR A 431 -12.69 27.67 -13.52
CA THR A 431 -13.11 26.81 -12.42
C THR A 431 -13.98 25.66 -12.91
N PHE A 432 -13.91 24.53 -12.24
CA PHE A 432 -14.75 23.36 -12.45
C PHE A 432 -15.53 23.06 -11.17
N LYS A 433 -16.84 22.88 -11.30
CA LYS A 433 -17.71 22.49 -10.17
C LYS A 433 -18.35 21.15 -10.48
N VAL A 434 -18.17 20.19 -9.58
CA VAL A 434 -18.68 18.81 -9.73
C VAL A 434 -20.19 18.78 -9.58
N GLU A 435 -20.88 18.15 -10.54
CA GLU A 435 -22.31 17.87 -10.46
C GLU A 435 -22.58 16.42 -10.08
N ASN A 436 -21.86 15.49 -10.69
CA ASN A 436 -21.95 14.06 -10.45
C ASN A 436 -20.56 13.45 -10.33
N SER A 437 -20.42 12.45 -9.46
CA SER A 437 -19.18 11.68 -9.28
C SER A 437 -19.50 10.19 -9.22
N ASP A 438 -18.80 9.42 -10.04
CA ASP A 438 -18.67 7.97 -9.92
C ASP A 438 -17.44 7.65 -9.06
N GLU A 439 -17.06 6.38 -8.95
CA GLU A 439 -15.93 5.95 -8.11
C GLU A 439 -14.61 6.57 -8.55
N GLU A 440 -14.37 6.58 -9.87
CA GLU A 440 -13.07 6.94 -10.43
C GLU A 440 -13.07 8.24 -11.27
N ILE A 441 -14.23 8.75 -11.66
CA ILE A 441 -14.35 9.92 -12.54
C ILE A 441 -15.54 10.79 -12.12
N SER A 442 -15.46 12.08 -12.47
CA SER A 442 -16.50 13.07 -12.18
C SER A 442 -16.81 13.91 -13.40
N GLU A 443 -18.03 14.41 -13.45
CA GLU A 443 -18.46 15.40 -14.43
C GLU A 443 -19.07 16.63 -13.76
N GLY A 444 -19.12 17.74 -14.50
CA GLY A 444 -19.71 18.97 -14.01
C GLY A 444 -19.40 20.17 -14.88
N VAL A 445 -19.69 21.36 -14.32
CA VAL A 445 -19.73 22.60 -15.08
C VAL A 445 -18.40 23.33 -15.04
N TYR A 446 -17.92 23.70 -16.23
CA TYR A 446 -16.78 24.59 -16.41
C TYR A 446 -17.20 26.04 -16.56
N LYS A 447 -16.50 26.90 -15.82
CA LYS A 447 -16.58 28.35 -15.95
C LYS A 447 -15.22 28.89 -16.39
N LYS A 448 -15.14 29.30 -17.65
CA LYS A 448 -13.93 29.88 -18.22
C LYS A 448 -13.50 31.18 -17.53
N ASN A 449 -12.20 31.39 -17.45
CA ASN A 449 -11.61 32.65 -17.04
C ASN A 449 -11.23 33.49 -18.27
N GLY A 450 -11.87 34.66 -18.41
CA GLY A 450 -11.60 35.59 -19.52
C GLY A 450 -12.48 35.39 -20.75
N PHE A 451 -12.10 36.05 -21.85
CA PHE A 451 -12.93 36.14 -23.05
C PHE A 451 -12.87 34.86 -23.91
N TYR A 452 -11.65 34.34 -24.12
CA TYR A 452 -11.40 33.15 -24.93
C TYR A 452 -11.33 31.89 -24.07
N ASP A 453 -11.92 30.80 -24.58
CA ASP A 453 -11.72 29.47 -24.01
C ASP A 453 -10.38 28.92 -24.52
N THR A 454 -9.47 28.61 -23.60
CA THR A 454 -8.14 28.06 -23.91
C THR A 454 -7.91 26.71 -23.24
N LEU A 455 -8.99 26.10 -22.72
CA LEU A 455 -8.95 24.80 -22.07
C LEU A 455 -8.59 23.70 -23.07
N ASN A 456 -7.67 22.81 -22.67
CA ASN A 456 -7.31 21.63 -23.41
C ASN A 456 -7.51 20.36 -22.58
N VAL A 457 -7.72 19.24 -23.27
CA VAL A 457 -7.61 17.91 -22.65
C VAL A 457 -6.20 17.73 -22.09
N GLY A 458 -6.12 17.25 -20.85
CA GLY A 458 -4.88 17.08 -20.11
C GLY A 458 -4.42 18.30 -19.32
N ASP A 459 -5.15 19.42 -19.36
CA ASP A 459 -4.97 20.50 -18.38
C ASP A 459 -5.33 20.00 -16.97
N GLU A 460 -4.71 20.62 -15.97
CA GLU A 460 -4.70 20.10 -14.60
C GLU A 460 -5.79 20.75 -13.77
N ILE A 461 -6.39 19.97 -12.88
CA ILE A 461 -7.35 20.45 -11.90
C ILE A 461 -6.77 20.33 -10.50
N VAL A 462 -7.02 21.33 -9.65
CA VAL A 462 -6.57 21.36 -8.26
C VAL A 462 -7.77 21.66 -7.38
N LEU A 463 -8.00 20.81 -6.38
CA LEU A 463 -9.11 20.98 -5.45
C LEU A 463 -8.93 22.27 -4.63
N THR A 464 -9.97 23.10 -4.60
CA THR A 464 -10.00 24.36 -3.83
C THR A 464 -10.98 24.32 -2.68
N LYS A 465 -12.12 23.65 -2.88
CA LYS A 465 -13.18 23.49 -1.89
C LYS A 465 -13.79 22.10 -2.03
N ASN A 466 -14.03 21.45 -0.91
CA ASN A 466 -14.74 20.17 -0.85
C ASN A 466 -15.76 20.21 0.29
N PRO A 467 -17.07 20.11 0.00
CA PRO A 467 -18.12 20.23 1.00
C PRO A 467 -18.10 19.10 2.05
N GLU A 468 -17.70 17.88 1.68
CA GLU A 468 -17.66 16.75 2.64
C GLU A 468 -16.46 16.80 3.58
N LYS A 469 -15.36 17.51 3.23
CA LYS A 469 -14.23 17.69 4.16
C LYS A 469 -14.49 18.73 5.26
N GLU A 470 -15.56 19.53 5.15
CA GLU A 470 -15.95 20.48 6.20
C GLU A 470 -16.69 19.78 7.36
N GLU A 471 -17.21 18.56 7.16
CA GLU A 471 -17.84 17.72 8.19
C GLU A 471 -17.29 16.28 8.10
N THR A 472 -16.36 15.92 9.00
CA THR A 472 -15.76 14.58 9.22
C THR A 472 -14.49 14.20 8.44
N SER A 473 -13.43 13.91 9.21
CA SER A 473 -12.21 13.24 8.75
C SER A 473 -12.36 11.73 8.98
N ALA A 474 -13.01 11.01 8.07
CA ALA A 474 -12.84 9.56 7.92
C ALA A 474 -13.54 9.11 6.64
N LEU A 475 -12.79 8.53 5.71
CA LEU A 475 -13.32 7.73 4.59
C LEU A 475 -13.85 6.36 5.09
N ASP A 476 -14.47 6.34 6.27
CA ASP A 476 -15.08 5.16 6.87
C ASP A 476 -16.56 5.47 7.16
N ASN A 477 -17.43 5.13 6.21
CA ASN A 477 -18.88 5.23 6.40
C ASN A 477 -19.42 4.13 7.32
N ARG A 478 -18.56 3.26 7.87
CA ARG A 478 -19.00 2.24 8.81
C ARG A 478 -19.18 2.87 10.20
N PRO A 479 -20.31 2.63 10.87
CA PRO A 479 -20.40 2.96 12.27
C PRO A 479 -19.37 2.13 13.04
N ALA A 480 -18.47 2.82 13.75
CA ALA A 480 -17.50 2.17 14.62
C ALA A 480 -18.22 1.20 15.59
N ALA A 481 -17.66 0.00 15.75
CA ALA A 481 -18.17 -0.97 16.72
C ALA A 481 -18.24 -0.34 18.12
N ASN A 482 -19.32 -0.62 18.86
CA ASN A 482 -19.37 -0.28 20.27
C ASN A 482 -18.37 -1.14 21.07
N ALA A 483 -18.17 -0.83 22.36
CA ALA A 483 -17.25 -1.57 23.24
C ALA A 483 -17.55 -3.08 23.40
N SER A 484 -18.67 -3.55 22.85
CA SER A 484 -19.12 -4.96 22.86
C SER A 484 -18.93 -5.66 21.51
N GLY A 485 -18.48 -4.97 20.46
CA GLY A 485 -18.20 -5.56 19.14
C GLY A 485 -19.40 -5.69 18.20
N ASP A 486 -20.54 -5.07 18.51
CA ASP A 486 -21.74 -5.14 17.68
C ASP A 486 -21.81 -3.98 16.64
N PRO A 487 -22.26 -4.24 15.39
CA PRO A 487 -22.53 -3.20 14.41
C PRO A 487 -23.71 -2.32 14.84
N ALA A 488 -23.66 -1.02 14.52
CA ALA A 488 -24.83 -0.15 14.63
C ALA A 488 -25.86 -0.52 13.54
N THR A 489 -26.71 -1.47 13.93
CA THR A 489 -28.00 -1.94 13.41
C THR A 489 -28.12 -2.33 11.92
N GLU A 490 -28.63 -3.56 11.71
CA GLU A 490 -29.12 -4.12 10.44
C GLU A 490 -30.14 -3.23 9.69
N GLU A 491 -30.71 -2.23 10.36
CA GLU A 491 -31.55 -1.20 9.76
C GLU A 491 -30.77 -0.24 8.85
N ALA A 492 -29.48 0.01 9.14
CA ALA A 492 -28.60 0.82 8.29
C ALA A 492 -28.33 0.15 6.94
N LYS A 493 -28.04 -1.16 6.91
CA LYS A 493 -27.88 -1.94 5.67
C LYS A 493 -29.14 -1.94 4.80
N LYS A 494 -30.31 -2.01 5.43
CA LYS A 494 -31.60 -2.03 4.71
C LYS A 494 -31.94 -0.64 4.15
N ALA A 495 -31.63 0.42 4.90
CA ALA A 495 -31.77 1.81 4.47
C ALA A 495 -30.76 2.19 3.38
N GLU A 496 -29.53 1.66 3.43
CA GLU A 496 -28.49 1.88 2.43
C GLU A 496 -28.82 1.18 1.11
N LEU A 497 -29.37 -0.04 1.15
CA LEU A 497 -29.86 -0.74 -0.04
C LEU A 497 -31.09 -0.05 -0.68
N GLU A 498 -31.97 0.55 0.13
CA GLU A 498 -33.09 1.37 -0.38
C GLU A 498 -32.62 2.73 -0.93
N SER A 499 -31.68 3.39 -0.25
CA SER A 499 -31.02 4.62 -0.69
C SER A 499 -30.27 4.42 -2.02
N LEU A 500 -29.60 3.28 -2.18
CA LEU A 500 -28.92 2.92 -3.41
C LEU A 500 -29.90 2.71 -4.56
N LYS A 501 -31.02 2.02 -4.32
CA LYS A 501 -32.11 1.88 -5.30
C LYS A 501 -32.74 3.22 -5.69
N GLU A 502 -32.68 4.22 -4.82
CA GLU A 502 -33.21 5.56 -5.07
C GLU A 502 -32.20 6.46 -5.80
N SER A 503 -30.92 6.39 -5.45
CA SER A 503 -29.82 7.12 -6.10
C SER A 503 -29.47 6.61 -7.50
N LEU A 504 -29.73 5.32 -7.78
CA LEU A 504 -29.51 4.69 -9.08
C LEU A 504 -30.75 4.72 -10.01
N ARG A 505 -31.86 5.34 -9.59
CA ARG A 505 -32.98 5.57 -10.52
C ARG A 505 -32.54 6.58 -11.58
N PRO A 506 -32.69 6.28 -12.89
CA PRO A 506 -32.58 7.33 -13.89
C PRO A 506 -33.62 8.41 -13.56
N ALA A 507 -33.22 9.68 -13.63
CA ALA A 507 -34.10 10.82 -13.42
C ALA A 507 -35.41 10.56 -14.18
N SER A 508 -36.54 10.62 -13.45
CA SER A 508 -37.85 10.47 -14.05
C SER A 508 -37.95 11.49 -15.17
N ARG A 509 -38.08 11.01 -16.42
CA ARG A 509 -38.64 11.84 -17.49
C ARG A 509 -40.05 12.21 -17.02
N GLU A 510 -40.19 13.40 -16.46
CA GLU A 510 -41.48 14.07 -16.51
C GLU A 510 -41.88 14.11 -17.98
N ASN A 511 -43.00 13.46 -18.26
CA ASN A 511 -43.56 13.39 -19.57
C ASN A 511 -44.18 14.76 -19.86
N ASP A 512 -43.54 15.58 -20.70
CA ASP A 512 -44.04 16.89 -21.17
C ASP A 512 -45.46 16.82 -21.79
N LEU A 513 -46.01 15.62 -22.02
CA LEU A 513 -47.41 15.42 -22.38
C LEU A 513 -48.43 15.65 -21.24
N ILE A 514 -48.06 15.55 -19.96
CA ILE A 514 -49.03 15.68 -18.85
C ILE A 514 -49.30 17.16 -18.52
N HIS A 515 -48.36 18.06 -18.80
CA HIS A 515 -48.57 19.50 -18.66
C HIS A 515 -49.40 20.09 -19.82
N LEU A 516 -49.31 19.50 -21.03
CA LEU A 516 -50.07 19.89 -22.21
C LEU A 516 -51.56 19.48 -22.14
N ILE A 517 -51.88 18.37 -21.45
CA ILE A 517 -53.26 17.87 -21.32
C ILE A 517 -54.08 18.66 -20.28
N ARG A 518 -53.44 19.37 -19.34
CA ARG A 518 -54.11 20.23 -18.35
C ARG A 518 -54.35 21.67 -18.81
N THR A 519 -53.99 22.02 -20.04
CA THR A 519 -54.22 23.37 -20.60
C THR A 519 -55.24 23.40 -21.76
N ILE A 520 -55.86 22.27 -22.10
CA ILE A 520 -56.82 22.15 -23.23
C ILE A 520 -58.20 21.58 -22.82
N ILE A 521 -58.41 21.21 -21.56
CA ILE A 521 -59.75 20.94 -20.97
C ILE A 521 -59.76 21.59 -19.59
#